data_AF-A0A7X6ZPY5-F1
#
_entry.id   AF-A0A7X6ZPY5-F1
#
_cell.length_a   1.000
_cell.length_b   1.000
_cell.length_c   1.000
_cell.angle_alpha   90.00
_cell.angle_beta   90.00
_cell.angle_gamma   90.00
#
_symmetry.space_group_name_H-M   'P 1'
#
loop_
_entity.id
_entity.type
_entity.pdbx_description
1 polymer ?
#
loop_
_entity_poly.entity_id
_entity_poly.type
_entity_poly.pdbx_seq_one_letter_code
_entity_poly.pdbx_strand_id
1 'polypeptide(L)'
;MTIKKSRFITCLTVLLAFVLYLYAESILVCGKCGYEISERSNFCGHCGAPVAVTDTAHALPDGNSEIETSAAQAGKTQSDDDIVNKVVRQAFDEDIATARKYAQTGHPLQSLAPLQNARALAAVAGSANFPADAVNNLTKSITDIHASSTSTLITCPRCNGDRRIPLKKEIQGLQGETTSIQTEVVRCPKCSGAGQIRRTMTPGELAVILEKGRKAYREKNLLAGNFRIGEAWIPNELVEKIDIHQKARLSKLTALPCRDCHGFGKQACRQCNGTGMIRCTAPGCVDGMVKPEPPPTVTGAGRQQVQRIESPTRRLSEPCQVCKGTAEVACSGCNGTSSVICSRCKGTGMPPNCRRCRSEGIVECRKCRGTGIDRDGASCPDCAGEGLELCKTCGGSGYD
;
A
#
# COMPACT_ATOMS: atom_id res chain seq x y z
N MET A 1 4.57 -64.62 15.98
CA MET A 1 4.34 -63.15 16.00
C MET A 1 5.59 -62.29 15.71
N THR A 2 6.74 -62.89 15.38
CA THR A 2 8.02 -62.19 15.14
C THR A 2 8.20 -61.67 13.70
N ILE A 3 7.60 -62.34 12.70
CA ILE A 3 7.81 -62.00 11.27
C ILE A 3 7.14 -60.68 10.86
N LYS A 4 6.03 -60.27 11.51
CA LYS A 4 5.34 -59.00 11.19
C LYS A 4 6.08 -57.74 11.66
N LYS A 5 6.89 -57.83 12.73
CA LYS A 5 7.65 -56.67 13.23
C LYS A 5 8.81 -56.30 12.29
N SER A 6 9.43 -57.30 11.63
CA SER A 6 10.57 -57.06 10.74
C SER A 6 10.22 -56.25 9.50
N ARG A 7 9.01 -56.46 8.92
CA ARG A 7 8.56 -55.74 7.72
C ARG A 7 8.15 -54.29 7.99
N PHE A 8 7.68 -54.00 9.20
CA PHE A 8 7.28 -52.64 9.56
C PHE A 8 8.50 -51.73 9.79
N ILE A 9 9.55 -52.27 10.42
CA ILE A 9 10.79 -51.52 10.67
C ILE A 9 11.51 -51.19 9.36
N THR A 10 11.58 -52.14 8.41
CA THR A 10 12.21 -51.89 7.10
C THR A 10 11.47 -50.85 6.28
N CYS A 11 10.13 -50.84 6.30
CA CYS A 11 9.35 -49.82 5.60
C CYS A 11 9.56 -48.43 6.21
N LEU A 12 9.58 -48.32 7.54
CA LEU A 12 9.80 -47.05 8.24
C LEU A 12 11.20 -46.50 7.95
N THR A 13 12.24 -47.33 7.95
CA THR A 13 13.61 -46.89 7.66
C THR A 13 13.78 -46.41 6.22
N VAL A 14 13.14 -47.07 5.24
CA VAL A 14 13.19 -46.65 3.83
C VAL A 14 12.47 -45.31 3.64
N LEU A 15 11.32 -45.13 4.29
CA LEU A 15 10.55 -43.89 4.20
C LEU A 15 11.29 -42.72 4.85
N LEU A 16 11.96 -42.95 5.98
CA LEU A 16 12.76 -41.94 6.66
C LEU A 16 14.04 -41.59 5.87
N ALA A 17 14.67 -42.56 5.23
CA ALA A 17 15.80 -42.32 4.32
C ALA A 17 15.37 -41.53 3.08
N PHE A 18 14.20 -41.82 2.51
CA PHE A 18 13.66 -41.09 1.36
C PHE A 18 13.30 -39.64 1.72
N VAL A 19 12.70 -39.41 2.89
CA VAL A 19 12.44 -38.06 3.40
C VAL A 19 13.76 -37.31 3.60
N LEU A 20 14.77 -37.91 4.22
CA LEU A 20 16.09 -37.27 4.39
C LEU A 20 16.78 -36.97 3.05
N TYR A 21 16.62 -37.84 2.05
CA TYR A 21 17.14 -37.61 0.69
C TYR A 21 16.45 -36.42 0.00
N LEU A 22 15.14 -36.23 0.23
CA LEU A 22 14.40 -35.07 -0.29
C LEU A 22 14.78 -33.75 0.40
N TYR A 23 15.32 -33.80 1.62
CA TYR A 23 15.81 -32.62 2.35
C TYR A 23 17.29 -32.32 2.15
N ALA A 24 18.01 -33.12 1.37
CA ALA A 24 19.38 -32.84 0.98
C ALA A 24 19.39 -31.82 -0.18
N GLU A 25 18.93 -30.60 0.10
CA GLU A 25 19.12 -29.47 -0.81
C GLU A 25 20.62 -29.14 -0.86
N SER A 26 21.16 -29.07 -2.06
CA SER A 26 22.57 -28.79 -2.29
C SER A 26 22.86 -27.35 -1.91
N ILE A 27 23.48 -27.14 -0.75
CA ILE A 27 23.94 -25.83 -0.31
C ILE A 27 24.92 -25.27 -1.35
N LEU A 28 24.55 -24.17 -2.00
CA LEU A 28 25.39 -23.53 -3.01
C LEU A 28 26.37 -22.60 -2.31
N VAL A 29 27.68 -22.87 -2.44
CA VAL A 29 28.73 -22.11 -1.75
C VAL A 29 29.53 -21.30 -2.76
N CYS A 30 29.83 -20.04 -2.42
CA CYS A 30 30.62 -19.16 -3.29
C CYS A 30 32.04 -19.72 -3.50
N GLY A 31 32.40 -20.02 -4.74
CA GLY A 31 33.75 -20.49 -5.08
C GLY A 31 34.87 -19.49 -4.80
N LYS A 32 34.57 -18.20 -4.59
CA LYS A 32 35.57 -17.17 -4.28
C LYS A 32 35.78 -16.94 -2.78
N CYS A 33 34.71 -16.88 -1.99
CA CYS A 33 34.80 -16.50 -0.56
C CYS A 33 34.21 -17.54 0.42
N GLY A 34 33.65 -18.66 -0.06
CA GLY A 34 33.10 -19.70 0.79
C GLY A 34 31.76 -19.35 1.46
N TYR A 35 31.14 -18.22 1.12
CA TYR A 35 29.86 -17.81 1.69
C TYR A 35 28.68 -18.55 1.05
N GLU A 36 27.70 -18.96 1.86
CA GLU A 36 26.49 -19.64 1.42
C GLU A 36 25.58 -18.71 0.59
N ILE A 37 25.13 -19.19 -0.57
CA ILE A 37 24.38 -18.43 -1.56
C ILE A 37 22.96 -18.97 -1.62
N SER A 38 21.95 -18.08 -1.61
CA SER A 38 20.56 -18.47 -1.81
C SER A 38 20.31 -18.88 -3.27
N GLU A 39 19.47 -19.90 -3.49
CA GLU A 39 19.28 -20.63 -4.77
C GLU A 39 18.87 -19.78 -6.01
N ARG A 40 18.71 -18.46 -5.87
CA ARG A 40 18.26 -17.57 -6.97
C ARG A 40 19.07 -16.28 -7.12
N SER A 41 20.22 -16.15 -6.47
CA SER A 41 21.06 -14.96 -6.63
C SER A 41 22.14 -15.14 -7.70
N ASN A 42 22.18 -14.25 -8.68
CA ASN A 42 23.21 -14.21 -9.73
C ASN A 42 24.59 -13.76 -9.21
N PHE A 43 24.65 -13.22 -7.99
CA PHE A 43 25.86 -12.69 -7.36
C PHE A 43 25.94 -13.09 -5.89
N CYS A 44 27.16 -13.32 -5.38
CA CYS A 44 27.39 -13.57 -3.97
C CYS A 44 27.11 -12.30 -3.14
N GLY A 45 26.17 -12.36 -2.19
CA GLY A 45 25.83 -11.24 -1.31
C GLY A 45 26.95 -10.77 -0.38
N HIS A 46 28.01 -11.57 -0.20
CA HIS A 46 29.16 -11.21 0.63
C HIS A 46 30.30 -10.54 -0.15
N CYS A 47 30.67 -11.07 -1.33
CA CYS A 47 31.85 -10.58 -2.08
C CYS A 47 31.53 -9.99 -3.47
N GLY A 48 30.28 -10.07 -3.92
CA GLY A 48 29.84 -9.56 -5.23
C GLY A 48 30.30 -10.38 -6.45
N ALA A 49 30.99 -11.51 -6.26
CA ALA A 49 31.39 -12.36 -7.38
C ALA A 49 30.18 -12.98 -8.09
N PRO A 50 30.17 -13.05 -9.44
CA PRO A 50 29.11 -13.72 -10.17
C PRO A 50 29.12 -15.22 -9.86
N VAL A 51 27.93 -15.79 -9.72
CA VAL A 51 27.75 -17.22 -9.48
C VAL A 51 27.69 -17.90 -10.84
N ALA A 52 28.72 -18.67 -11.19
CA ALA A 52 28.73 -19.43 -12.42
C ALA A 52 27.66 -20.53 -12.33
N VAL A 53 26.50 -20.30 -12.95
CA VAL A 53 25.49 -21.34 -13.13
C VAL A 53 26.07 -22.31 -14.15
N THR A 54 26.55 -23.46 -13.70
CA THR A 54 26.94 -24.54 -14.61
C THR A 54 25.65 -25.13 -15.18
N ASP A 55 25.24 -24.63 -16.34
CA ASP A 55 24.20 -25.24 -17.16
C ASP A 55 24.68 -26.60 -17.66
N THR A 56 24.39 -27.67 -16.92
CA THR A 56 24.37 -29.01 -17.49
C THR A 56 23.09 -29.16 -18.30
N ALA A 57 23.06 -28.54 -19.48
CA ALA A 57 22.11 -28.82 -20.53
C ALA A 57 22.81 -29.65 -21.63
N HIS A 58 22.13 -30.71 -22.03
CA HIS A 58 22.53 -31.70 -23.02
C HIS A 58 23.14 -31.12 -24.31
N ALA A 59 24.26 -31.72 -24.74
CA ALA A 59 24.80 -31.60 -26.09
C ALA A 59 23.96 -32.39 -27.10
N LEU A 60 23.77 -31.85 -28.31
CA LEU A 60 23.53 -32.53 -29.60
C LEU A 60 23.90 -31.55 -30.75
N PRO A 61 24.20 -32.03 -31.98
CA PRO A 61 25.54 -31.93 -32.58
C PRO A 61 25.67 -30.92 -33.74
N ASP A 62 26.93 -30.71 -34.13
CA ASP A 62 27.41 -29.95 -35.29
C ASP A 62 26.80 -30.39 -36.62
N GLY A 63 26.53 -29.41 -37.49
CA GLY A 63 26.17 -29.63 -38.90
C GLY A 63 26.30 -28.34 -39.71
N ASN A 64 27.36 -28.27 -40.52
CA ASN A 64 27.64 -27.20 -41.49
C ASN A 64 26.62 -27.12 -42.63
N SER A 65 26.56 -25.91 -43.24
CA SER A 65 26.08 -25.59 -44.60
C SER A 65 24.54 -25.56 -44.76
N GLU A 66 23.90 -24.63 -45.45
CA GLU A 66 24.28 -23.84 -46.63
C GLU A 66 23.64 -22.43 -46.61
N ILE A 67 24.28 -21.55 -47.37
CA ILE A 67 23.82 -20.20 -47.70
C ILE A 67 22.66 -20.32 -48.69
N GLU A 68 21.45 -19.99 -48.24
CA GLU A 68 20.34 -19.63 -49.14
C GLU A 68 19.87 -18.21 -48.85
N THR A 69 20.34 -17.31 -49.72
CA THR A 69 19.72 -16.03 -50.04
C THR A 69 18.23 -16.23 -50.33
N SER A 70 17.39 -15.85 -49.37
CA SER A 70 15.96 -15.67 -49.60
C SER A 70 15.53 -14.26 -49.19
N ALA A 71 14.62 -13.73 -49.99
CA ALA A 71 14.31 -12.33 -50.13
C ALA A 71 13.69 -11.72 -48.87
N ALA A 72 14.07 -10.46 -48.66
CA ALA A 72 13.45 -9.46 -47.81
C ALA A 72 11.94 -9.65 -47.59
N GLN A 73 11.59 -10.30 -46.48
CA GLN A 73 10.40 -9.93 -45.74
C GLN A 73 10.83 -8.82 -44.80
N ALA A 74 10.39 -7.60 -45.11
CA ALA A 74 10.50 -6.44 -44.25
C ALA A 74 9.79 -6.76 -42.92
N GLY A 75 10.57 -7.26 -41.95
CA GLY A 75 10.16 -7.37 -40.58
C GLY A 75 9.76 -5.98 -40.10
N LYS A 76 8.47 -5.79 -39.83
CA LYS A 76 7.99 -4.63 -39.09
C LYS A 76 8.76 -4.62 -37.77
N THR A 77 9.72 -3.72 -37.64
CA THR A 77 10.29 -3.31 -36.36
C THR A 77 9.10 -3.00 -35.47
N GLN A 78 8.87 -3.85 -34.47
CA GLN A 78 7.84 -3.63 -33.48
C GLN A 78 8.11 -2.24 -32.89
N SER A 79 7.15 -1.32 -33.01
CA SER A 79 7.41 0.08 -32.65
C SER A 79 7.80 0.15 -31.18
N ASP A 80 8.66 1.09 -30.80
CA ASP A 80 9.05 1.28 -29.39
C ASP A 80 7.81 1.46 -28.48
N ASP A 81 6.73 2.02 -29.02
CA ASP A 81 5.43 2.16 -28.37
C ASP A 81 4.80 0.80 -28.01
N ASP A 82 4.89 -0.21 -28.88
CA ASP A 82 4.34 -1.54 -28.62
C ASP A 82 5.07 -2.21 -27.45
N ILE A 83 6.40 -2.03 -27.37
CA ILE A 83 7.22 -2.54 -26.27
C ILE A 83 6.85 -1.84 -24.97
N VAL A 84 6.75 -0.51 -24.98
CA VAL A 84 6.32 0.28 -23.82
C VAL A 84 4.96 -0.18 -23.32
N ASN A 85 3.98 -0.31 -24.22
CA ASN A 85 2.63 -0.72 -23.87
C ASN A 85 2.59 -2.14 -23.27
N LYS A 86 3.40 -3.06 -23.81
CA LYS A 86 3.52 -4.42 -23.27
C LYS A 86 4.10 -4.41 -21.85
N VAL A 87 5.17 -3.66 -21.61
CA VAL A 87 5.83 -3.58 -20.30
C VAL A 87 4.90 -2.91 -19.28
N VAL A 88 4.23 -1.82 -19.65
CA VAL A 88 3.26 -1.14 -18.76
C VAL A 88 2.09 -2.07 -18.42
N ARG A 89 1.58 -2.83 -19.40
CA ARG A 89 0.47 -3.77 -19.17
C ARG A 89 0.87 -4.93 -18.26
N GLN A 90 2.08 -5.46 -18.41
CA GLN A 90 2.59 -6.47 -17.50
C GLN A 90 2.68 -5.95 -16.06
N ALA A 91 3.28 -4.76 -15.86
CA ALA A 91 3.38 -4.15 -14.53
C ALA A 91 2.00 -3.88 -13.91
N PHE A 92 1.05 -3.42 -14.73
CA PHE A 92 -0.34 -3.24 -14.33
C PHE A 92 -0.96 -4.57 -13.84
N ASP A 93 -0.85 -5.64 -14.61
CA ASP A 93 -1.43 -6.94 -14.28
C ASP A 93 -0.81 -7.54 -13.00
N GLU A 94 0.51 -7.35 -12.80
CA GLU A 94 1.22 -7.75 -11.59
C GLU A 94 0.74 -7.00 -10.34
N ASP A 95 0.42 -5.71 -10.47
CA ASP A 95 -0.15 -4.91 -9.40
C ASP A 95 -1.58 -5.36 -9.06
N ILE A 96 -2.41 -5.61 -10.07
CA ILE A 96 -3.75 -6.16 -9.86
C ILE A 96 -3.69 -7.53 -9.17
N ALA A 97 -2.76 -8.40 -9.58
CA ALA A 97 -2.55 -9.70 -8.94
C ALA A 97 -2.11 -9.54 -7.47
N THR A 98 -1.23 -8.59 -7.19
CA THR A 98 -0.77 -8.27 -5.82
C THR A 98 -1.90 -7.75 -4.96
N ALA A 99 -2.72 -6.84 -5.49
CA ALA A 99 -3.91 -6.31 -4.83
C ALA A 99 -4.91 -7.42 -4.48
N ARG A 100 -5.17 -8.34 -5.42
CA ARG A 100 -6.05 -9.50 -5.20
C ARG A 100 -5.52 -10.42 -4.10
N LYS A 101 -4.21 -10.67 -4.06
CA LYS A 101 -3.58 -11.46 -2.99
C LYS A 101 -3.85 -10.83 -1.61
N TYR A 102 -3.66 -9.52 -1.45
CA TYR A 102 -3.97 -8.85 -0.19
C TYR A 102 -5.45 -8.95 0.21
N ALA A 103 -6.36 -8.76 -0.76
CA ALA A 103 -7.79 -8.91 -0.52
C ALA A 103 -8.16 -10.34 -0.07
N GLN A 104 -7.61 -11.37 -0.73
CA GLN A 104 -7.84 -12.78 -0.39
C GLN A 104 -7.29 -13.15 0.99
N THR A 105 -6.18 -12.55 1.42
CA THR A 105 -5.62 -12.75 2.78
C THR A 105 -6.38 -12.01 3.89
N GLY A 106 -7.51 -11.37 3.59
CA GLY A 106 -8.30 -10.62 4.58
C GLY A 106 -7.71 -9.26 4.93
N HIS A 107 -6.84 -8.71 4.09
CA HIS A 107 -6.19 -7.41 4.29
C HIS A 107 -6.48 -6.44 3.13
N PRO A 108 -7.76 -6.11 2.85
CA PRO A 108 -8.14 -5.28 1.70
C PRO A 108 -7.48 -3.89 1.71
N LEU A 109 -7.24 -3.29 2.88
CA LEU A 109 -6.52 -2.02 2.99
C LEU A 109 -5.10 -2.05 2.43
N GLN A 110 -4.41 -3.19 2.51
CA GLN A 110 -3.05 -3.33 1.98
C GLN A 110 -3.02 -3.36 0.45
N SER A 111 -4.17 -3.61 -0.20
CA SER A 111 -4.30 -3.57 -1.66
C SER A 111 -4.32 -2.15 -2.25
N LEU A 112 -4.46 -1.10 -1.44
CA LEU A 112 -4.57 0.26 -1.95
C LEU A 112 -3.33 0.74 -2.70
N ALA A 113 -2.13 0.44 -2.20
CA ALA A 113 -0.88 0.85 -2.84
C ALA A 113 -0.72 0.26 -4.26
N PRO A 114 -0.84 -1.07 -4.48
CA PRO A 114 -0.78 -1.62 -5.83
C PRO A 114 -1.94 -1.14 -6.73
N LEU A 115 -3.16 -0.99 -6.21
CA LEU A 115 -4.28 -0.47 -7.01
C LEU A 115 -4.06 0.98 -7.47
N GLN A 116 -3.50 1.82 -6.60
CA GLN A 116 -3.14 3.20 -6.93
C GLN A 116 -2.03 3.25 -7.99
N ASN A 117 -1.03 2.37 -7.89
CA ASN A 117 0.03 2.27 -8.89
C ASN A 117 -0.51 1.79 -10.24
N ALA A 118 -1.31 0.72 -10.25
CA ALA A 118 -1.97 0.22 -11.47
C ALA A 118 -2.80 1.32 -12.15
N ARG A 119 -3.57 2.10 -11.38
CA ARG A 119 -4.33 3.24 -11.90
C ARG A 119 -3.40 4.30 -12.52
N ALA A 120 -2.26 4.58 -11.90
CA ALA A 120 -1.30 5.55 -12.39
C ALA A 120 -0.61 5.08 -13.69
N LEU A 121 -0.20 3.82 -13.75
CA LEU A 121 0.35 3.17 -14.96
C LEU A 121 -0.65 3.23 -16.12
N ALA A 122 -1.92 2.91 -15.87
CA ALA A 122 -2.96 2.97 -16.89
C ALA A 122 -3.19 4.39 -17.42
N ALA A 123 -3.09 5.41 -16.56
CA ALA A 123 -3.23 6.81 -16.95
C ALA A 123 -2.04 7.33 -17.78
N VAL A 124 -0.87 6.70 -17.68
CA VAL A 124 0.33 7.05 -18.45
C VAL A 124 0.35 6.39 -19.81
N ALA A 125 0.05 5.09 -19.87
CA ALA A 125 -0.09 4.39 -21.15
C ALA A 125 -1.35 4.82 -21.93
N GLY A 126 -2.31 5.49 -21.28
CA GLY A 126 -3.52 6.00 -21.94
C GLY A 126 -4.61 4.95 -22.06
N SER A 127 -5.86 5.41 -22.18
CA SER A 127 -7.05 4.55 -22.11
C SER A 127 -7.18 3.56 -23.28
N ALA A 128 -6.50 3.80 -24.39
CA ALA A 128 -6.53 2.90 -25.55
C ALA A 128 -5.84 1.55 -25.28
N ASN A 129 -4.91 1.51 -24.32
CA ASN A 129 -4.10 0.33 -24.01
C ASN A 129 -4.72 -0.61 -22.98
N PHE A 130 -5.84 -0.21 -22.38
CA PHE A 130 -6.55 -0.97 -21.37
C PHE A 130 -8.02 -1.13 -21.75
N PRO A 131 -8.70 -2.19 -21.27
CA PRO A 131 -10.15 -2.27 -21.38
C PRO A 131 -10.79 -1.00 -20.80
N ALA A 132 -11.77 -0.42 -21.49
CA ALA A 132 -12.39 0.86 -21.11
C ALA A 132 -12.89 0.85 -19.65
N ASP A 133 -13.37 -0.29 -19.18
CA ASP A 133 -13.90 -0.44 -17.82
C ASP A 133 -12.81 -0.67 -16.76
N ALA A 134 -11.58 -1.01 -17.14
CA ALA A 134 -10.53 -1.39 -16.18
C ALA A 134 -10.18 -0.23 -15.23
N VAL A 135 -10.00 0.98 -15.76
CA VAL A 135 -9.65 2.18 -14.96
C VAL A 135 -10.82 2.61 -14.07
N ASN A 136 -12.06 2.50 -14.57
CA ASN A 136 -13.27 2.81 -13.81
C ASN A 136 -13.46 1.80 -12.67
N ASN A 137 -13.29 0.51 -12.95
CA ASN A 137 -13.35 -0.57 -11.96
C ASN A 137 -12.27 -0.44 -10.89
N LEU A 138 -11.06 -0.01 -11.26
CA LEU A 138 -9.99 0.31 -10.33
C LEU A 138 -10.37 1.45 -9.39
N THR A 139 -10.86 2.57 -9.94
CA THR A 139 -11.28 3.73 -9.16
C THR A 139 -12.42 3.39 -8.22
N LYS A 140 -13.39 2.59 -8.69
CA LYS A 140 -14.46 2.05 -7.85
C LYS A 140 -13.91 1.17 -6.74
N SER A 141 -13.01 0.23 -7.06
CA SER A 141 -12.39 -0.67 -6.06
C SER A 141 -11.65 0.10 -4.96
N ILE A 142 -10.86 1.11 -5.33
CA ILE A 142 -10.18 2.00 -4.37
C ILE A 142 -11.20 2.68 -3.45
N THR A 143 -12.27 3.23 -4.04
CA THR A 143 -13.34 3.91 -3.29
C THR A 143 -14.08 2.97 -2.35
N ASP A 144 -14.41 1.76 -2.82
CA ASP A 144 -15.11 0.73 -2.06
C ASP A 144 -14.25 0.22 -0.89
N ILE A 145 -12.93 0.06 -1.10
CA ILE A 145 -11.99 -0.26 -0.02
C ILE A 145 -11.99 0.87 1.00
N HIS A 146 -11.85 2.13 0.60
CA HIS A 146 -11.89 3.25 1.55
C HIS A 146 -13.20 3.32 2.35
N ALA A 147 -14.34 3.09 1.69
CA ALA A 147 -15.66 3.11 2.34
C ALA A 147 -15.82 1.96 3.34
N SER A 148 -15.47 0.73 2.94
CA SER A 148 -15.63 -0.48 3.76
C SER A 148 -14.63 -0.60 4.90
N SER A 149 -13.45 0.00 4.76
CA SER A 149 -12.35 -0.15 5.72
C SER A 149 -12.51 0.63 7.02
N THR A 150 -13.56 1.45 7.15
CA THR A 150 -13.82 2.22 8.36
C THR A 150 -14.28 1.37 9.54
N SER A 151 -14.72 0.13 9.30
CA SER A 151 -15.18 -0.78 10.36
C SER A 151 -14.50 -2.14 10.30
N THR A 152 -14.15 -2.68 11.45
CA THR A 152 -13.63 -4.05 11.61
C THR A 152 -14.49 -4.84 12.58
N LEU A 153 -14.52 -6.17 12.44
CA LEU A 153 -15.15 -7.05 13.41
C LEU A 153 -14.17 -7.32 14.54
N ILE A 154 -14.55 -6.96 15.76
CA ILE A 154 -13.82 -7.35 16.97
C ILE A 154 -14.61 -8.38 17.75
N THR A 155 -13.91 -9.22 18.52
CA THR A 155 -14.54 -10.05 19.55
C THR A 155 -15.33 -9.16 20.50
N CYS A 156 -16.55 -9.58 20.83
CA CYS A 156 -17.42 -8.80 21.69
C CYS A 156 -16.78 -8.68 23.08
N PRO A 157 -16.43 -7.46 23.55
CA PRO A 157 -15.72 -7.31 24.82
C PRO A 157 -16.58 -7.67 26.04
N ARG A 158 -17.90 -7.85 25.85
CA ARG A 158 -18.82 -8.21 26.94
C ARG A 158 -18.90 -9.72 27.18
N CYS A 159 -18.83 -10.54 26.11
CA CYS A 159 -18.87 -12.00 26.23
C CYS A 159 -17.57 -12.67 25.77
N ASN A 160 -16.55 -11.90 25.41
CA ASN A 160 -15.27 -12.37 24.88
C ASN A 160 -15.37 -13.37 23.71
N GLY A 161 -16.48 -13.34 22.95
CA GLY A 161 -16.72 -14.30 21.87
C GLY A 161 -17.67 -15.45 22.21
N ASP A 162 -17.97 -15.68 23.50
CA ASP A 162 -18.77 -16.83 23.98
C ASP A 162 -20.25 -16.77 23.59
N ARG A 163 -20.68 -15.67 22.98
CA ARG A 163 -22.06 -15.40 22.51
C ARG A 163 -23.11 -15.34 23.61
N ARG A 164 -22.81 -15.83 24.81
CA ARG A 164 -23.68 -15.86 25.98
C ARG A 164 -22.96 -15.33 27.23
N ILE A 165 -23.73 -14.93 28.24
CA ILE A 165 -23.20 -14.43 29.51
C ILE A 165 -24.06 -14.98 30.64
N PRO A 166 -23.48 -15.46 31.76
CA PRO A 166 -24.27 -15.81 32.93
C PRO A 166 -24.91 -14.55 33.54
N LEU A 167 -26.22 -14.61 33.81
CA LEU A 167 -26.91 -13.63 34.63
C LEU A 167 -26.62 -13.94 36.11
N LYS A 168 -26.03 -12.97 36.79
CA LYS A 168 -25.93 -12.96 38.25
C LYS A 168 -27.17 -12.26 38.79
N LYS A 169 -27.95 -12.97 39.61
CA LYS A 169 -29.05 -12.37 40.37
C LYS A 169 -28.54 -12.17 41.80
N GLU A 170 -28.52 -10.92 42.24
CA GLU A 170 -28.25 -10.59 43.64
C GLU A 170 -29.54 -10.76 44.42
N ILE A 171 -29.49 -11.59 45.45
CA ILE A 171 -30.60 -11.81 46.37
C ILE A 171 -30.16 -11.21 47.70
N GLN A 172 -30.90 -10.20 48.18
CA GLN A 172 -30.70 -9.70 49.53
C GLN A 172 -31.38 -10.64 50.51
N GLY A 173 -30.59 -11.21 51.41
CA GLY A 173 -31.09 -11.92 52.57
C GLY A 173 -31.78 -10.98 53.56
N LEU A 174 -32.62 -11.54 54.42
CA LEU A 174 -33.35 -10.82 55.48
C LEU A 174 -32.44 -10.04 56.46
N GLN A 175 -31.16 -10.38 56.54
CA GLN A 175 -30.15 -9.71 57.38
C GLN A 175 -29.30 -8.67 56.61
N GLY A 176 -29.64 -8.37 55.35
CA GLY A 176 -28.89 -7.43 54.50
C GLY A 176 -27.66 -8.03 53.81
N GLU A 177 -27.40 -9.33 53.99
CA GLU A 177 -26.33 -10.04 53.28
C GLU A 177 -26.74 -10.32 51.82
N THR A 178 -25.95 -9.85 50.86
CA THR A 178 -26.23 -10.03 49.43
C THR A 178 -25.54 -11.30 48.92
N THR A 179 -26.31 -12.33 48.58
CA THR A 179 -25.78 -13.54 47.92
C THR A 179 -26.03 -13.49 46.42
N SER A 180 -24.97 -13.64 45.62
CA SER A 180 -25.05 -13.68 44.16
C SER A 180 -25.23 -15.12 43.68
N ILE A 181 -26.39 -15.43 43.09
CA ILE A 181 -26.67 -16.74 42.48
C ILE A 181 -26.62 -16.59 40.96
N GLN A 182 -25.88 -17.47 40.27
CA GLN A 182 -25.91 -17.56 38.80
C GLN A 182 -27.10 -18.40 38.39
N THR A 183 -28.11 -17.79 37.74
CA THR A 183 -29.40 -18.46 37.54
C THR A 183 -29.67 -18.84 36.07
N GLU A 184 -29.09 -18.13 35.09
CA GLU A 184 -29.41 -18.39 33.67
C GLU A 184 -28.34 -17.86 32.70
N VAL A 185 -28.08 -18.60 31.61
CA VAL A 185 -27.12 -18.21 30.56
C VAL A 185 -27.87 -17.60 29.38
N VAL A 186 -27.82 -16.27 29.26
CA VAL A 186 -28.55 -15.53 28.22
C VAL A 186 -27.66 -15.14 27.04
N ARG A 187 -28.26 -14.89 25.87
CA ARG A 187 -27.54 -14.31 24.72
C ARG A 187 -26.95 -12.97 25.11
N CYS A 188 -25.69 -12.73 24.72
CA CYS A 188 -25.01 -11.48 25.02
C CYS A 188 -25.77 -10.31 24.39
N PRO A 189 -26.32 -9.36 25.17
CA PRO A 189 -27.15 -8.28 24.64
C PRO A 189 -26.35 -7.26 23.83
N LYS A 190 -25.02 -7.21 23.99
CA LYS A 190 -24.16 -6.30 23.23
C LYS A 190 -23.92 -6.76 21.78
N CYS A 191 -23.87 -8.07 21.55
CA CYS A 191 -23.63 -8.64 20.22
C CYS A 191 -24.81 -9.47 19.70
N SER A 192 -25.91 -9.51 20.45
CA SER A 192 -27.10 -10.33 20.16
C SER A 192 -26.80 -11.80 19.89
N GLY A 193 -25.72 -12.34 20.47
CA GLY A 193 -25.27 -13.71 20.24
C GLY A 193 -24.35 -13.93 19.04
N ALA A 194 -23.94 -12.89 18.30
CA ALA A 194 -22.99 -13.01 17.20
C ALA A 194 -21.55 -13.33 17.68
N GLY A 195 -21.22 -13.00 18.93
CA GLY A 195 -19.87 -13.15 19.50
C GLY A 195 -18.87 -12.09 19.02
N GLN A 196 -19.20 -11.36 17.95
CA GLN A 196 -18.43 -10.24 17.42
C GLN A 196 -19.32 -9.00 17.27
N ILE A 197 -18.69 -7.83 17.29
CA ILE A 197 -19.36 -6.55 17.00
C ILE A 197 -18.53 -5.77 16.00
N ARG A 198 -19.19 -4.96 15.16
CA ARG A 198 -18.49 -4.00 14.31
C ARG A 198 -18.00 -2.86 15.18
N ARG A 199 -16.73 -2.50 15.01
CA ARG A 199 -16.09 -1.36 15.64
C ARG A 199 -15.49 -0.49 14.55
N THR A 200 -15.72 0.80 14.64
CA THR A 200 -15.02 1.77 13.80
C THR A 200 -13.53 1.74 14.13
N MET A 201 -12.68 1.60 13.11
CA MET A 201 -11.24 1.65 13.29
C MET A 201 -10.82 3.08 13.62
N THR A 202 -9.90 3.22 14.57
CA THR A 202 -9.30 4.53 14.85
C THR A 202 -8.37 4.93 13.69
N PRO A 203 -8.15 6.24 13.45
CA PRO A 203 -7.22 6.68 12.41
C PRO A 203 -5.81 6.08 12.54
N GLY A 204 -5.31 5.93 13.77
CA GLY A 204 -4.00 5.33 14.03
C GLY A 204 -3.92 3.84 13.67
N GLU A 205 -4.97 3.06 13.92
CA GLU A 205 -5.00 1.65 13.49
C GLU A 205 -5.03 1.51 11.97
N LEU A 206 -5.83 2.36 11.30
CA LEU A 206 -5.85 2.41 9.84
C LEU A 206 -4.48 2.77 9.27
N ALA A 207 -3.80 3.75 9.88
CA ALA A 207 -2.45 4.15 9.50
C ALA A 207 -1.47 2.98 9.52
N VAL A 208 -1.48 2.20 10.60
CA VAL A 208 -0.57 1.05 10.78
C VAL A 208 -0.82 -0.01 9.70
N ILE A 209 -2.07 -0.34 9.39
CA ILE A 209 -2.39 -1.33 8.35
C ILE A 209 -1.96 -0.84 6.97
N LEU A 210 -2.25 0.42 6.65
CA LEU A 210 -1.86 1.04 5.39
C LEU A 210 -0.34 1.08 5.22
N GLU A 211 0.38 1.50 6.25
CA GLU A 211 1.84 1.59 6.21
C GLU A 211 2.48 0.21 6.07
N LYS A 212 1.93 -0.81 6.74
CA LYS A 212 2.35 -2.20 6.54
C LYS A 212 2.19 -2.63 5.08
N GLY A 213 1.05 -2.34 4.45
CA GLY A 213 0.80 -2.65 3.04
C GLY A 213 1.76 -1.92 2.09
N ARG A 214 1.99 -0.61 2.34
CA ARG A 214 2.94 0.20 1.56
C ARG A 214 4.37 -0.29 1.69
N LYS A 215 4.82 -0.60 2.90
CA LYS A 215 6.16 -1.13 3.15
C LYS A 215 6.39 -2.45 2.40
N ALA A 216 5.47 -3.40 2.52
CA ALA A 216 5.55 -4.67 1.82
C ALA A 216 5.55 -4.49 0.29
N TYR A 217 4.72 -3.58 -0.23
CA TYR A 217 4.68 -3.26 -1.66
C TYR A 217 5.96 -2.58 -2.16
N ARG A 218 6.53 -1.66 -1.37
CA ARG A 218 7.83 -1.01 -1.63
C ARG A 218 8.97 -2.03 -1.68
N GLU A 219 9.05 -2.92 -0.68
CA GLU A 219 10.07 -3.97 -0.62
C GLU A 219 9.97 -4.91 -1.83
N LYS A 220 8.76 -5.33 -2.22
CA LYS A 220 8.53 -6.13 -3.43
C LYS A 220 9.10 -5.44 -4.67
N ASN A 221 8.78 -4.17 -4.88
CA ASN A 221 9.20 -3.45 -6.09
C ASN A 221 10.71 -3.16 -6.09
N LEU A 222 11.30 -2.88 -4.93
CA LEU A 222 12.74 -2.70 -4.80
C LEU A 222 13.49 -3.99 -5.18
N LEU A 223 13.00 -5.15 -4.73
CA LEU A 223 13.57 -6.47 -5.08
C LEU A 223 13.39 -6.80 -6.57
N ALA A 224 12.34 -6.29 -7.21
CA ALA A 224 12.11 -6.44 -8.64
C ALA A 224 12.99 -5.49 -9.50
N GLY A 225 13.76 -4.60 -8.88
CA GLY A 225 14.56 -3.60 -9.61
C GLY A 225 13.73 -2.46 -10.20
N ASN A 226 12.46 -2.32 -9.79
CA ASN A 226 11.59 -1.25 -10.27
C ASN A 226 12.05 0.11 -9.73
N PHE A 227 11.95 1.13 -10.57
CA PHE A 227 12.32 2.50 -10.22
C PHE A 227 11.12 3.27 -9.66
N ARG A 228 11.39 4.24 -8.78
CA ARG A 228 10.35 5.02 -8.09
C ARG A 228 10.26 6.45 -8.63
N ILE A 229 9.07 6.87 -9.06
CA ILE A 229 8.74 8.25 -9.44
C ILE A 229 7.59 8.75 -8.58
N GLY A 230 7.86 9.65 -7.63
CA GLY A 230 6.90 9.95 -6.56
C GLY A 230 6.75 8.76 -5.62
N GLU A 231 5.54 8.20 -5.48
CA GLU A 231 5.32 6.85 -4.91
C GLU A 231 4.87 5.82 -5.95
N ALA A 232 4.87 6.17 -7.24
CA ALA A 232 4.65 5.22 -8.32
C ALA A 232 5.90 4.35 -8.51
N TRP A 233 5.69 3.06 -8.75
CA TRP A 233 6.71 2.10 -9.11
C TRP A 233 6.55 1.74 -10.57
N ILE A 234 7.63 1.90 -11.33
CA ILE A 234 7.68 1.58 -12.75
C ILE A 234 8.82 0.59 -13.02
N PRO A 235 8.65 -0.35 -13.95
CA PRO A 235 9.76 -1.13 -14.49
C PRO A 235 10.90 -0.24 -14.97
N ASN A 236 12.14 -0.68 -14.76
CA ASN A 236 13.33 0.11 -15.07
C ASN A 236 13.44 0.42 -16.57
N GLU A 237 12.95 -0.48 -17.42
CA GLU A 237 12.92 -0.37 -18.89
C GLU A 237 12.07 0.82 -19.38
N LEU A 238 11.17 1.34 -18.53
CA LEU A 238 10.30 2.46 -18.86
C LEU A 238 10.87 3.82 -18.46
N VAL A 239 11.88 3.89 -17.58
CA VAL A 239 12.35 5.15 -16.97
C VAL A 239 12.83 6.15 -18.02
N GLU A 240 13.52 5.65 -19.04
CA GLU A 240 14.06 6.45 -20.16
C GLU A 240 13.03 6.63 -21.29
N LYS A 241 12.00 5.80 -21.35
CA LYS A 241 10.99 5.81 -22.42
C LYS A 241 9.79 6.70 -22.12
N ILE A 242 9.57 7.08 -20.86
CA ILE A 242 8.47 7.94 -20.47
C ILE A 242 8.91 9.42 -20.41
N ASP A 243 8.07 10.29 -20.98
CA ASP A 243 8.30 11.74 -21.02
C ASP A 243 8.04 12.40 -19.65
N ILE A 244 8.43 13.67 -19.50
CA ILE A 244 8.25 14.36 -18.23
C ILE A 244 6.80 14.64 -17.83
N HIS A 245 5.88 14.76 -18.79
CA HIS A 245 4.45 14.92 -18.51
C HIS A 245 3.87 13.63 -17.92
N GLN A 246 4.28 12.48 -18.42
CA GLN A 246 3.96 11.16 -17.90
C GLN A 246 4.56 10.96 -16.51
N LYS A 247 5.82 11.36 -16.29
CA LYS A 247 6.45 11.36 -14.94
C LYS A 247 5.67 12.23 -13.95
N ALA A 248 5.26 13.43 -14.36
CA ALA A 248 4.43 14.31 -13.54
C ALA A 248 3.05 13.70 -13.22
N ARG A 249 2.41 13.06 -14.22
CA ARG A 249 1.13 12.37 -14.06
C ARG A 249 1.23 11.19 -13.09
N LEU A 250 2.30 10.38 -13.17
CA LEU A 250 2.59 9.30 -12.21
C LEU A 250 2.69 9.85 -10.79
N SER A 251 3.53 10.87 -10.59
CA SER A 251 3.73 11.51 -9.28
C SER A 251 2.42 12.07 -8.71
N LYS A 252 1.59 12.69 -9.55
CA LYS A 252 0.30 13.26 -9.16
C LYS A 252 -0.71 12.19 -8.72
N LEU A 253 -0.81 11.07 -9.45
CA LEU A 253 -1.78 10.02 -9.18
C LEU A 253 -1.39 9.10 -8.01
N THR A 254 -0.12 9.11 -7.64
CA THR A 254 0.49 8.34 -6.54
C THR A 254 1.04 9.25 -5.43
N ALA A 255 0.51 10.47 -5.28
CA ALA A 255 0.98 11.39 -4.26
C ALA A 255 0.93 10.76 -2.84
N LEU A 256 1.84 11.19 -1.97
CA LEU A 256 1.91 10.67 -0.61
C LEU A 256 0.57 10.88 0.11
N PRO A 257 0.10 9.89 0.88
CA PRO A 257 -1.03 10.10 1.76
C PRO A 257 -0.71 11.21 2.78
N CYS A 258 -1.73 12.00 3.10
CA CYS A 258 -1.76 12.90 4.23
C CYS A 258 -1.34 12.18 5.50
N ARG A 259 -0.41 12.74 6.27
CA ARG A 259 0.01 12.16 7.54
C ARG A 259 -1.09 12.15 8.60
N ASP A 260 -2.04 13.09 8.54
CA ASP A 260 -3.09 13.23 9.54
C ASP A 260 -4.31 12.32 9.28
N CYS A 261 -4.65 12.08 8.01
CA CYS A 261 -5.77 11.21 7.64
C CYS A 261 -5.36 9.96 6.86
N HIS A 262 -4.06 9.72 6.68
CA HIS A 262 -3.46 8.53 6.10
C HIS A 262 -3.94 8.12 4.70
N GLY A 263 -4.54 9.03 3.91
CA GLY A 263 -5.11 8.67 2.61
C GLY A 263 -6.64 8.65 2.57
N PHE A 264 -7.34 8.84 3.69
CA PHE A 264 -8.81 8.75 3.72
C PHE A 264 -9.54 10.07 3.45
N GLY A 265 -8.83 11.20 3.51
CA GLY A 265 -9.41 12.54 3.38
C GLY A 265 -10.34 12.92 4.53
N LYS A 266 -10.44 12.07 5.56
CA LYS A 266 -11.31 12.24 6.72
C LYS A 266 -10.56 11.87 8.00
N GLN A 267 -10.86 12.58 9.08
CA GLN A 267 -10.30 12.35 10.40
C GLN A 267 -11.44 12.30 11.43
N ALA A 268 -11.19 11.66 12.56
CA ALA A 268 -12.13 11.63 13.67
C ALA A 268 -12.39 13.07 14.18
N CYS A 269 -13.66 13.39 14.40
CA CYS A 269 -14.06 14.69 14.92
C CYS A 269 -13.65 14.81 16.39
N ARG A 270 -12.80 15.79 16.70
CA ARG A 270 -12.35 16.05 18.08
C ARG A 270 -13.50 16.50 19.00
N GLN A 271 -14.52 17.16 18.46
CA GLN A 271 -15.65 17.66 19.26
C GLN A 271 -16.54 16.55 19.82
N CYS A 272 -16.71 15.44 19.08
CA CYS A 272 -17.50 14.29 19.53
C CYS A 272 -16.62 13.08 19.87
N ASN A 273 -15.34 13.28 20.21
CA ASN A 273 -14.39 12.21 20.56
C ASN A 273 -14.35 11.06 19.52
N GLY A 274 -14.44 11.41 18.24
CA GLY A 274 -14.30 10.46 17.13
C GLY A 274 -15.56 9.67 16.76
N THR A 275 -16.71 9.93 17.37
CA THR A 275 -17.99 9.30 16.94
C THR A 275 -18.37 9.71 15.52
N GLY A 276 -18.05 10.94 15.12
CA GLY A 276 -18.23 11.46 13.77
C GLY A 276 -16.90 11.60 13.01
N MET A 277 -16.97 11.58 11.68
CA MET A 277 -15.83 11.84 10.79
C MET A 277 -15.99 13.23 10.17
N ILE A 278 -14.95 14.04 10.23
CA ILE A 278 -14.86 15.32 9.52
C ILE A 278 -13.84 15.20 8.39
N ARG A 279 -13.90 16.10 7.40
CA ARG A 279 -12.83 16.21 6.40
C ARG A 279 -11.50 16.48 7.09
N CYS A 280 -10.42 15.94 6.52
CA CYS A 280 -9.09 16.21 7.03
C CYS A 280 -8.79 17.71 6.91
N THR A 281 -8.36 18.31 8.02
CA THR A 281 -8.02 19.74 8.10
C THR A 281 -6.52 19.98 7.98
N ALA A 282 -5.74 18.94 7.67
CA ALA A 282 -4.30 19.05 7.48
C ALA A 282 -3.99 20.05 6.35
N PRO A 283 -3.03 20.96 6.53
CA PRO A 283 -2.61 21.87 5.48
C PRO A 283 -2.20 21.09 4.22
N GLY A 284 -2.76 21.44 3.07
CA GLY A 284 -2.43 20.80 1.78
C GLY A 284 -3.01 19.40 1.57
N CYS A 285 -3.88 18.90 2.45
CA CYS A 285 -4.54 17.61 2.27
C CYS A 285 -5.75 17.67 1.31
N VAL A 286 -5.73 16.83 0.28
CA VAL A 286 -6.76 16.70 -0.76
C VAL A 286 -7.27 15.28 -0.78
N ASP A 287 -8.48 15.07 -0.25
CA ASP A 287 -9.11 13.74 -0.25
C ASP A 287 -8.18 12.63 0.25
N GLY A 288 -7.26 12.98 1.16
CA GLY A 288 -6.33 12.03 1.74
C GLY A 288 -4.90 12.14 1.29
N MET A 289 -4.57 12.96 0.30
CA MET A 289 -3.22 13.09 -0.23
C MET A 289 -2.60 14.43 0.15
N VAL A 290 -1.32 14.43 0.54
CA VAL A 290 -0.52 15.65 0.75
C VAL A 290 0.65 15.65 -0.22
N LYS A 291 1.20 16.84 -0.44
CA LYS A 291 2.42 17.01 -1.22
C LYS A 291 3.57 16.19 -0.63
N PRO A 292 4.50 15.67 -1.46
CA PRO A 292 5.84 15.41 -0.97
C PRO A 292 6.46 16.74 -0.51
N GLU A 293 6.65 16.89 0.80
CA GLU A 293 7.53 17.95 1.32
C GLU A 293 8.93 17.71 0.72
N PRO A 294 9.62 18.74 0.22
CA PRO A 294 11.05 18.58 -0.08
C PRO A 294 11.75 18.05 1.18
N PRO A 295 12.74 17.14 1.04
CA PRO A 295 13.43 16.59 2.21
C PRO A 295 13.89 17.77 3.08
N PRO A 296 13.68 17.71 4.41
CA PRO A 296 14.05 18.81 5.29
C PRO A 296 15.52 19.10 5.05
N THR A 297 15.81 20.30 4.57
CA THR A 297 17.19 20.78 4.49
C THR A 297 17.65 20.84 5.94
N VAL A 298 18.54 19.91 6.32
CA VAL A 298 19.01 19.78 7.71
C VAL A 298 19.85 21.01 8.03
N THR A 299 19.19 22.08 8.43
CA THR A 299 19.80 23.27 9.00
C THR A 299 19.15 23.51 10.37
N GLY A 300 19.91 23.23 11.42
CA GLY A 300 19.65 23.75 12.76
C GLY A 300 19.03 22.76 13.74
N ALA A 301 19.80 22.46 14.78
CA ALA A 301 19.40 21.71 15.96
C ALA A 301 18.21 22.37 16.69
N GLY A 302 17.07 21.68 16.73
CA GLY A 302 15.93 22.06 17.55
C GLY A 302 15.43 20.85 18.34
N ARG A 303 15.73 20.81 19.65
CA ARG A 303 15.18 19.83 20.60
C ARG A 303 13.66 20.00 20.69
N GLN A 304 12.89 19.04 20.18
CA GLN A 304 11.46 18.95 20.46
C GLN A 304 11.25 18.21 21.79
N GLN A 305 10.66 18.91 22.76
CA GLN A 305 10.15 18.31 23.99
C GLN A 305 8.85 17.56 23.71
N VAL A 306 8.83 16.28 24.07
CA VAL A 306 7.63 15.44 24.06
C VAL A 306 6.85 15.72 25.34
N GLN A 307 5.70 16.39 25.24
CA GLN A 307 4.78 16.51 26.37
C GLN A 307 4.01 15.20 26.56
N ARG A 308 4.15 14.66 27.78
CA ARG A 308 3.50 13.45 28.28
C ARG A 308 2.05 13.78 28.63
N ILE A 309 1.09 13.14 27.96
CA ILE A 309 -0.34 13.26 28.27
C ILE A 309 -0.65 12.27 29.40
N GLU A 310 -0.90 12.78 30.60
CA GLU A 310 -1.42 11.99 31.72
C GLU A 310 -2.94 11.86 31.59
N SER A 311 -3.44 10.62 31.72
CA SER A 311 -4.86 10.30 31.60
C SER A 311 -5.52 10.29 32.99
N PRO A 312 -6.54 11.12 33.27
CA PRO A 312 -7.25 11.07 34.54
C PRO A 312 -8.30 9.94 34.52
N THR A 313 -8.15 8.98 35.42
CA THR A 313 -9.14 7.94 35.72
C THR A 313 -10.31 8.56 36.49
N ARG A 314 -11.37 8.96 35.77
CA ARG A 314 -12.64 9.40 36.38
C ARG A 314 -13.62 8.22 36.48
N ARG A 315 -14.19 8.03 37.68
CA ARG A 315 -15.20 7.00 37.98
C ARG A 315 -16.50 7.29 37.21
N LEU A 316 -16.97 6.27 36.50
CA LEU A 316 -18.20 6.26 35.69
C LEU A 316 -19.39 5.86 36.58
N SER A 317 -20.13 6.82 37.12
CA SER A 317 -21.44 6.54 37.74
C SER A 317 -22.54 7.53 37.40
N GLU A 318 -22.27 8.53 36.54
CA GLU A 318 -23.29 9.52 36.15
C GLU A 318 -23.38 9.64 34.62
N PRO A 319 -24.60 9.71 34.04
CA PRO A 319 -24.79 9.94 32.62
C PRO A 319 -24.20 11.31 32.24
N CYS A 320 -23.49 11.35 31.11
CA CYS A 320 -22.84 12.56 30.61
C CYS A 320 -23.86 13.70 30.45
N GLN A 321 -23.64 14.83 31.13
CA GLN A 321 -24.54 16.00 31.10
C GLN A 321 -24.71 16.60 29.69
N VAL A 322 -23.78 16.32 28.78
CA VAL A 322 -23.75 16.89 27.43
C VAL A 322 -24.55 16.05 26.44
N CYS A 323 -24.41 14.72 26.48
CA CYS A 323 -25.17 13.82 25.59
C CYS A 323 -26.34 13.11 26.28
N LYS A 324 -26.55 13.30 27.59
CA LYS A 324 -27.59 12.63 28.40
C LYS A 324 -27.63 11.11 28.21
N GLY A 325 -26.50 10.49 27.89
CA GLY A 325 -26.42 9.04 27.66
C GLY A 325 -26.73 8.55 26.25
N THR A 326 -27.06 9.43 25.28
CA THR A 326 -27.27 9.04 23.88
C THR A 326 -25.96 8.84 23.11
N ALA A 327 -24.83 9.29 23.67
CA ALA A 327 -23.51 9.32 23.04
C ALA A 327 -23.42 10.18 21.76
N GLU A 328 -24.47 10.92 21.40
CA GLU A 328 -24.54 11.72 20.17
C GLU A 328 -25.09 13.13 20.48
N VAL A 329 -24.41 14.15 19.96
CA VAL A 329 -24.82 15.57 20.06
C VAL A 329 -24.71 16.19 18.68
N ALA A 330 -25.79 16.83 18.22
CA ALA A 330 -25.81 17.51 16.94
C ALA A 330 -24.81 18.68 16.94
N CYS A 331 -23.88 18.68 15.98
CA CYS A 331 -22.92 19.76 15.83
C CYS A 331 -23.62 21.02 15.31
N SER A 332 -23.47 22.14 16.01
CA SER A 332 -24.09 23.43 15.66
C SER A 332 -23.67 23.98 14.29
N GLY A 333 -22.50 23.56 13.78
CA GLY A 333 -22.01 23.97 12.46
C GLY A 333 -22.62 23.20 11.30
N CYS A 334 -23.03 21.94 11.50
CA CYS A 334 -23.60 21.10 10.44
C CYS A 334 -25.02 20.61 10.73
N ASN A 335 -25.61 20.95 11.87
CA ASN A 335 -26.94 20.52 12.32
C ASN A 335 -27.19 19.01 12.12
N GLY A 336 -26.17 18.18 12.38
CA GLY A 336 -26.29 16.73 12.22
C GLY A 336 -26.21 16.20 10.78
N THR A 337 -26.06 17.07 9.77
CA THR A 337 -25.86 16.65 8.36
C THR A 337 -24.44 16.14 8.07
N SER A 338 -23.56 16.13 9.07
CA SER A 338 -22.20 15.57 9.03
C SER A 338 -21.23 16.19 8.01
N SER A 339 -21.58 17.29 7.34
CA SER A 339 -20.63 18.05 6.52
C SER A 339 -21.00 19.53 6.35
N VAL A 340 -19.98 20.39 6.28
CA VAL A 340 -20.10 21.83 5.93
C VAL A 340 -19.20 22.08 4.72
N ILE A 341 -19.72 22.78 3.71
CA ILE A 341 -18.94 23.14 2.51
C ILE A 341 -17.89 24.17 2.91
N CYS A 342 -16.61 23.83 2.72
CA CYS A 342 -15.51 24.77 2.97
C CYS A 342 -15.60 25.95 2.00
N SER A 343 -15.68 27.17 2.54
CA SER A 343 -15.79 28.40 1.76
C SER A 343 -14.55 28.69 0.89
N ARG A 344 -13.37 28.20 1.28
CA ARG A 344 -12.12 28.36 0.50
C ARG A 344 -12.05 27.48 -0.74
N CYS A 345 -12.41 26.20 -0.63
CA CYS A 345 -12.36 25.26 -1.76
C CYS A 345 -13.74 24.98 -2.37
N LYS A 346 -14.80 25.67 -1.92
CA LYS A 346 -16.20 25.48 -2.34
C LYS A 346 -16.63 24.01 -2.35
N GLY A 347 -16.07 23.21 -1.44
CA GLY A 347 -16.39 21.79 -1.30
C GLY A 347 -15.58 20.83 -2.17
N THR A 348 -14.68 21.30 -3.05
CA THR A 348 -13.87 20.42 -3.93
C THR A 348 -12.76 19.69 -3.20
N GLY A 349 -12.29 20.20 -2.06
CA GLY A 349 -11.19 19.59 -1.31
C GLY A 349 -9.80 19.77 -1.94
N MET A 350 -9.68 20.39 -3.12
CA MET A 350 -8.39 20.62 -3.79
C MET A 350 -7.61 21.78 -3.14
N PRO A 351 -6.26 21.72 -3.06
CA PRO A 351 -5.43 22.81 -2.57
C PRO A 351 -5.46 23.92 -3.61
N PRO A 352 -5.00 25.13 -3.25
CA PRO A 352 -4.68 26.10 -4.27
C PRO A 352 -3.69 25.49 -5.27
N ASN A 353 -3.84 25.89 -6.53
CA ASN A 353 -2.91 25.50 -7.59
C ASN A 353 -1.49 25.94 -7.22
N CYS A 354 -0.49 25.10 -7.51
CA CYS A 354 0.89 25.46 -7.26
C CYS A 354 1.21 26.76 -7.98
N ARG A 355 1.58 27.81 -7.26
CA ARG A 355 1.79 29.14 -7.87
C ARG A 355 2.89 29.13 -8.92
N ARG A 356 3.84 28.20 -8.79
CA ARG A 356 5.01 28.11 -9.66
C ARG A 356 4.72 27.41 -10.99
N CYS A 357 3.99 26.29 -10.96
CA CYS A 357 3.67 25.51 -12.16
C CYS A 357 2.20 25.57 -12.57
N ARG A 358 1.39 26.40 -11.89
CA ARG A 358 -0.04 26.65 -12.19
C ARG A 358 -0.85 25.37 -12.45
N SER A 359 -0.70 24.35 -11.60
CA SER A 359 -1.38 23.03 -11.72
C SER A 359 -0.81 22.02 -12.70
N GLU A 360 0.18 22.39 -13.50
CA GLU A 360 0.74 21.51 -14.53
C GLU A 360 1.71 20.47 -13.96
N GLY A 361 2.38 20.79 -12.84
CA GLY A 361 3.37 19.92 -12.20
C GLY A 361 4.77 20.02 -12.83
N ILE A 362 4.89 20.69 -13.96
CA ILE A 362 6.14 20.89 -14.71
C ILE A 362 6.47 22.37 -14.79
N VAL A 363 7.74 22.69 -15.02
CA VAL A 363 8.21 24.06 -15.27
C VAL A 363 9.28 24.02 -16.35
N GLU A 364 9.51 25.15 -17.03
CA GLU A 364 10.64 25.28 -17.95
C GLU A 364 11.97 25.00 -17.21
N CYS A 365 12.83 24.21 -17.86
CA CYS A 365 14.16 23.93 -17.36
C CYS A 365 14.95 25.22 -17.27
N ARG A 366 15.43 25.54 -16.06
CA ARG A 366 16.11 26.81 -15.80
C ARG A 366 17.46 26.95 -16.51
N LYS A 367 18.13 25.83 -16.82
CA LYS A 367 19.43 25.85 -17.50
C LYS A 367 19.32 26.18 -18.99
N CYS A 368 18.37 25.56 -19.70
CA CYS A 368 18.14 25.79 -21.13
C CYS A 368 17.01 26.77 -21.44
N ARG A 369 16.26 27.24 -20.43
CA ARG A 369 15.10 28.15 -20.58
C ARG A 369 14.06 27.62 -21.56
N GLY A 370 13.72 26.34 -21.47
CA GLY A 370 12.72 25.74 -22.34
C GLY A 370 13.23 25.23 -23.69
N THR A 371 14.48 25.53 -24.09
CA THR A 371 14.95 25.13 -25.43
C THR A 371 15.30 23.65 -25.54
N GLY A 372 15.57 22.98 -24.41
CA GLY A 372 16.09 21.61 -24.40
C GLY A 372 17.58 21.52 -24.77
N ILE A 373 18.21 22.60 -25.17
CA ILE A 373 19.58 22.62 -25.70
C ILE A 373 20.47 23.45 -24.77
N ASP A 374 21.69 22.99 -24.51
CA ASP A 374 22.69 23.75 -23.77
C ASP A 374 23.35 24.86 -24.62
N ARG A 375 24.40 25.49 -24.08
CA ARG A 375 25.10 26.58 -24.79
C ARG A 375 25.91 26.09 -25.98
N ASP A 376 26.29 24.81 -26.00
CA ASP A 376 27.15 24.20 -27.00
C ASP A 376 26.34 23.54 -28.13
N GLY A 377 25.01 23.65 -28.07
CA GLY A 377 24.11 23.02 -29.05
C GLY A 377 23.78 21.56 -28.72
N ALA A 378 24.26 21.03 -27.60
CA ALA A 378 24.00 19.66 -27.17
C ALA A 378 22.71 19.56 -26.34
N SER A 379 22.19 18.33 -26.19
CA SER A 379 21.01 18.07 -25.36
C SER A 379 21.29 18.47 -23.90
N CYS A 380 20.41 19.31 -23.33
CA CYS A 380 20.62 19.85 -22.00
C CYS A 380 20.60 18.74 -20.94
N PRO A 381 21.69 18.53 -20.17
CA PRO A 381 21.83 17.37 -19.28
C PRO A 381 20.84 17.37 -18.11
N ASP A 382 20.28 18.53 -17.76
CA ASP A 382 19.32 18.66 -16.64
C ASP A 382 17.90 18.22 -17.01
N CYS A 383 17.54 18.34 -18.28
CA CYS A 383 16.21 18.00 -18.79
C CYS A 383 16.25 16.94 -19.90
N ALA A 384 17.42 16.34 -20.14
CA ALA A 384 17.67 15.36 -21.19
C ALA A 384 17.15 15.78 -22.58
N GLY A 385 17.13 17.09 -22.88
CA GLY A 385 16.66 17.59 -24.18
C GLY A 385 15.20 18.06 -24.20
N GLU A 386 14.41 17.79 -23.17
CA GLU A 386 12.96 18.08 -23.21
C GLU A 386 12.61 19.56 -23.00
N GLY A 387 13.55 20.37 -22.49
CA GLY A 387 13.30 21.79 -22.17
C GLY A 387 12.44 22.00 -20.91
N LEU A 388 11.89 20.95 -20.34
CA LEU A 388 11.02 20.97 -19.16
C LEU A 388 11.65 20.19 -18.01
N GLU A 389 11.36 20.58 -16.77
CA GLU A 389 11.72 19.83 -15.56
C GLU A 389 10.50 19.68 -14.64
N LEU A 390 10.47 18.63 -13.80
CA LEU A 390 9.44 18.49 -12.77
C LEU A 390 9.54 19.68 -11.81
N CYS A 391 8.39 20.24 -11.44
CA CYS A 391 8.36 21.37 -10.52
C CYS A 391 8.92 20.96 -9.16
N LYS A 392 10.14 21.41 -8.84
CA LYS A 392 10.85 21.10 -7.59
C LYS A 392 10.07 21.54 -6.33
N THR A 393 9.15 22.50 -6.46
CA THR A 393 8.30 22.98 -5.36
C THR A 393 7.18 22.02 -5.00
N CYS A 394 6.58 21.33 -5.98
CA CYS A 394 5.44 20.43 -5.76
C CYS A 394 5.73 18.96 -6.13
N GLY A 395 6.95 18.64 -6.56
CA GLY A 395 7.39 17.31 -6.96
C GLY A 395 6.64 16.73 -8.17
N GLY A 396 6.05 17.57 -9.03
CA GLY A 396 5.21 17.11 -10.14
C GLY A 396 3.70 17.11 -9.88
N SER A 397 3.25 17.32 -8.64
CA SER A 397 1.82 17.16 -8.29
C SER A 397 0.89 18.26 -8.83
N GLY A 398 1.43 19.46 -9.09
CA GLY A 398 0.66 20.61 -9.56
C GLY A 398 -0.03 21.44 -8.46
N TYR A 399 -0.11 20.97 -7.22
CA TYR A 399 -0.83 21.68 -6.15
C TYR A 399 0.12 22.36 -5.15
N ASP A 400 -0.38 23.34 -4.37
CA ASP A 400 0.36 24.11 -3.35
C ASP A 400 0.12 23.71 -1.88
#